data_AF-A0A250B9I9-F1
#
_entry.id   AF-A0A250B9I9-F1
#
_cell.length_a   1.000
_cell.length_b   1.000
_cell.length_c   1.000
_cell.angle_alpha   90.00
_cell.angle_beta   90.00
_cell.angle_gamma   90.00
#
_symmetry.space_group_name_H-M   'P 1'
#
loop_
_entity.id
_entity.type
_entity.pdbx_description
1 polymer ?
#
loop_
_entity_poly.entity_id
_entity_poly.type
_entity_poly.pdbx_seq_one_letter_code
_entity_poly.pdbx_strand_id
1 'polypeptide(L)' 'MTMLIFGFLYALFMIAVGVNEIYQYSTGNTAFLTSLTLTFAVGTLLILFVWRFTTGTRIKK' A
#
# COMPACT_ATOMS: atom_id res chain seq x y z
N MET A 1 15.81 10.80 1.55
CA MET A 1 15.08 9.98 0.55
C MET A 1 13.85 9.29 1.13
N THR A 2 13.94 8.70 2.33
CA THR A 2 12.82 7.97 2.96
C THR A 2 11.55 8.82 3.19
N MET A 3 11.69 10.08 3.64
CA MET A 3 10.54 10.99 3.79
C MET A 3 9.80 11.28 2.47
N LEU A 4 10.53 11.45 1.36
CA LEU A 4 9.93 11.66 0.03
C LEU A 4 9.16 10.42 -0.45
N ILE A 5 9.68 9.24 -0.16
CA ILE A 5 9.03 7.96 -0.49
C ILE A 5 7.71 7.81 0.28
N PHE A 6 7.70 8.13 1.58
CA PHE A 6 6.47 8.11 2.39
C PHE A 6 5.45 9.15 1.90
N GLY A 7 5.88 10.36 1.56
CA GLY A 7 4.99 11.39 0.99
C GLY A 7 4.37 10.97 -0.34
N PHE A 8 5.17 10.35 -1.22
CA PHE A 8 4.69 9.83 -2.50
C PHE A 8 3.69 8.67 -2.33
N LEU A 9 3.98 7.72 -1.44
CA LEU A 9 3.07 6.63 -1.09
C LEU A 9 1.73 7.15 -0.54
N TYR A 10 1.78 8.17 0.32
CA TYR A 10 0.58 8.81 0.86
C TYR A 10 -0.24 9.51 -0.24
N ALA A 11 0.41 10.23 -1.15
CA ALA A 11 -0.27 10.87 -2.27
C ALA A 11 -1.00 9.84 -3.17
N LEU A 12 -0.34 8.73 -3.50
CA LEU A 12 -0.96 7.64 -4.26
C LEU A 12 -2.17 7.03 -3.52
N PHE A 13 -2.06 6.88 -2.20
CA PHE A 13 -3.17 6.41 -1.37
C PHE A 13 -4.37 7.37 -1.44
N MET A 14 -4.15 8.68 -1.30
CA MET A 14 -5.23 9.68 -1.35
C MET A 14 -5.91 9.74 -2.73
N ILE A 15 -5.14 9.62 -3.81
CA ILE A 15 -5.70 9.53 -5.18
C ILE A 15 -6.60 8.29 -5.30
N ALA A 16 -6.14 7.15 -4.80
CA ALA A 16 -6.89 5.91 -4.88
C ALA A 16 -8.18 5.93 -4.05
N VAL A 17 -8.17 6.59 -2.87
CA VAL A 17 -9.38 6.84 -2.07
C VAL A 17 -10.37 7.73 -2.84
N GLY A 18 -9.90 8.81 -3.48
CA GLY A 18 -10.76 9.68 -4.29
C GLY A 18 -11.39 8.96 -5.49
N VAL A 19 -10.62 8.15 -6.20
CA VAL A 19 -11.14 7.30 -7.30
C VAL A 19 -12.17 6.30 -6.77
N ASN A 20 -11.94 5.73 -5.59
CA ASN A 20 -12.90 4.84 -4.96
C ASN A 20 -14.23 5.55 -4.66
N GLU A 21 -14.21 6.73 -4.07
CA GLU A 21 -15.44 7.47 -3.76
C GLU A 21 -16.26 7.76 -5.01
N ILE A 22 -15.61 8.16 -6.11
CA ILE A 22 -16.28 8.38 -7.41
C ILE A 22 -16.89 7.07 -7.91
N TYR A 23 -16.15 5.96 -7.81
CA TYR A 23 -16.63 4.64 -8.23
C TYR A 23 -17.82 4.17 -7.39
N GLN A 24 -17.75 4.33 -6.07
CA GLN A 24 -18.81 3.97 -5.14
C GLN A 24 -20.06 4.83 -5.35
N TYR A 25 -19.88 6.13 -5.59
CA TYR A 25 -20.99 7.03 -5.93
C TYR A 25 -21.68 6.62 -7.23
N SER A 26 -20.90 6.20 -8.24
CA SER A 26 -21.43 5.81 -9.55
C SER A 26 -22.03 4.40 -9.60
N THR A 27 -21.53 3.45 -8.82
CA THR A 27 -21.88 2.02 -8.93
C THR A 27 -22.57 1.46 -7.68
N GLY A 28 -22.53 2.17 -6.56
CA GLY A 28 -22.97 1.68 -5.24
C GLY A 28 -22.10 0.56 -4.66
N ASN A 29 -21.00 0.17 -5.33
CA ASN A 29 -20.20 -0.98 -4.97
C ASN A 29 -18.90 -0.56 -4.25
N THR A 30 -18.59 -1.22 -3.14
CA THR A 30 -17.41 -0.96 -2.29
C THR A 30 -16.23 -1.90 -2.57
N ALA A 31 -16.36 -2.81 -3.53
CA ALA A 31 -15.33 -3.80 -3.84
C ALA A 31 -13.97 -3.17 -4.19
N PHE A 32 -13.97 -1.97 -4.78
CA PHE A 32 -12.74 -1.25 -5.12
C PHE A 32 -11.95 -0.84 -3.86
N LEU A 33 -12.63 -0.32 -2.82
CA LEU A 33 -12.01 0.07 -1.55
C LEU A 33 -11.40 -1.14 -0.84
N THR A 34 -12.12 -2.26 -0.85
CA THR A 34 -11.69 -3.52 -0.25
C THR A 34 -10.47 -4.09 -0.99
N SER A 35 -10.47 -4.09 -2.32
CA SER A 35 -9.31 -4.52 -3.12
C SER A 35 -8.12 -3.59 -2.89
N LEU A 36 -8.32 -2.28 -2.84
CA LEU A 36 -7.26 -1.30 -2.61
C LEU A 36 -6.59 -1.48 -1.25
N THR A 37 -7.38 -1.61 -0.17
CA THR A 37 -6.85 -1.85 1.18
C THR A 37 -6.12 -3.19 1.26
N LEU A 38 -6.64 -4.24 0.61
CA LEU A 38 -5.99 -5.54 0.54
C LEU A 38 -4.63 -5.45 -0.19
N THR A 39 -4.56 -4.74 -1.33
CA THR A 39 -3.30 -4.54 -2.07
C THR A 39 -2.26 -3.79 -1.23
N PHE A 40 -2.66 -2.73 -0.51
CA PHE A 40 -1.75 -2.01 0.38
C PHE A 40 -1.28 -2.87 1.56
N ALA A 41 -2.17 -3.66 2.17
CA ALA A 41 -1.84 -4.56 3.26
C ALA A 41 -0.84 -5.63 2.82
N VAL A 42 -1.10 -6.29 1.69
CA VAL A 42 -0.21 -7.31 1.10
C VAL A 42 1.13 -6.70 0.72
N GLY A 43 1.14 -5.53 0.08
CA GLY A 43 2.38 -4.84 -0.30
C GLY A 43 3.24 -4.49 0.92
N THR A 44 2.61 -4.00 2.00
CA THR A 44 3.31 -3.67 3.25
C THR A 44 3.90 -4.92 3.91
N LEU A 45 3.15 -6.03 3.96
CA LEU A 45 3.64 -7.30 4.47
C LEU A 45 4.81 -7.85 3.65
N LEU A 46 4.77 -7.69 2.32
CA LEU A 46 5.83 -8.14 1.42
C LEU A 46 7.12 -7.33 1.63
N ILE A 47 7.01 -6.02 1.83
CA ILE A 47 8.15 -5.16 2.18
C ILE A 47 8.75 -5.58 3.53
N LEU A 48 7.91 -5.81 4.56
CA LEU A 48 8.36 -6.27 5.87
C LEU A 48 9.02 -7.66 5.80
N PHE A 49 8.47 -8.56 4.98
CA PHE A 49 9.02 -9.89 4.75
C PHE A 49 10.41 -9.79 4.10
N VAL A 50 10.53 -9.05 2.99
CA VAL A 50 11.82 -8.82 2.31
C VAL A 50 12.82 -8.15 3.25
N TRP A 51 12.39 -7.18 4.06
CA TRP A 51 13.23 -6.55 5.07
C TRP A 51 13.75 -7.61 6.05
N ARG A 52 12.86 -8.43 6.63
CA ARG A 52 13.23 -9.44 7.64
C ARG A 52 14.24 -10.45 7.11
N PHE A 53 14.10 -10.90 5.86
CA PHE A 53 15.06 -11.79 5.22
C PHE A 53 16.37 -11.09 4.86
N THR A 54 16.32 -9.83 4.42
CA THR A 54 17.50 -9.03 4.10
C THR A 54 18.33 -8.69 5.34
N THR A 55 17.70 -8.37 6.47
CA THR A 55 18.43 -8.14 7.73
C THR A 55 18.84 -9.45 8.39
N GLY A 56 18.03 -10.50 8.31
CA GLY A 56 18.37 -11.84 8.81
C GLY A 56 19.59 -12.46 8.12
N THR A 57 19.80 -12.17 6.82
CA THR A 57 20.99 -12.60 6.07
C THR A 57 22.24 -11.76 6.37
N ARG A 58 22.09 -10.50 6.82
CA ARG A 58 23.22 -9.64 7.23
C ARG A 58 23.79 -9.96 8.61
N ILE A 59 23.05 -10.65 9.50
CA ILE A 59 23.53 -11.02 10.85
C ILE A 59 24.42 -12.29 10.82
N LYS A 60 24.43 -13.03 9.70
CA LYS A 60 25.24 -14.25 9.52
C LYS A 60 26.53 -14.06 8.71
N LYS A 61 27.00 -12.83 8.50
CA LYS A 61 28.26 -12.57 7.77
C LYS A 61 29.29 -11.91 8.66
#